data_AF-A0A9X2FSX7-F1
#
_entry.id   AF-A0A9X2FSX7-F1
#
_cell.length_a   1.000
_cell.length_b   1.000
_cell.length_c   1.000
_cell.angle_alpha   90.00
_cell.angle_beta   90.00
_cell.angle_gamma   90.00
#
_symmetry.space_group_name_H-M   'P 1'
#
loop_
_entity.id
_entity.type
_entity.pdbx_description
1 polymer ?
#
loop_
_entity_poly.entity_id
_entity_poly.type
_entity_poly.pdbx_seq_one_letter_code
_entity_poly.pdbx_strand_id
1 'polypeptide(L)'
;MNRLSRTALSRLPEGVAPAYEPSAHGAGIVHLGAGAFHRAHQAAITDAALAASGGDWRITGVSLRSTALAEALGPQDGLFTLIERGGDDRARVIGSIDRVIAARGASEPVLEALTAPEIRIVTLTVTEKAYGIDRDGPDADPRHPDVAADLETPRAPRGVLGLLVEAL
;
A
#
# COMPACT_ATOMS: atom_id res chain seq x y z
N MET A 1 -11.28 23.38 6.82
CA MET A 1 -10.81 22.84 5.52
C MET A 1 -11.64 21.61 5.19
N ASN A 2 -12.25 21.54 4.01
CA ASN A 2 -12.95 20.33 3.59
C ASN A 2 -11.91 19.25 3.32
N ARG A 3 -11.97 18.16 4.09
CA ARG A 3 -11.14 16.98 3.90
C ARG A 3 -11.60 16.27 2.62
N LEU A 4 -10.66 15.70 1.87
CA LEU A 4 -10.97 14.87 0.71
C LEU A 4 -11.72 13.62 1.19
N SER A 5 -12.77 13.22 0.47
CA SER A 5 -13.57 12.02 0.70
C SER A 5 -14.30 11.65 -0.59
N ARG A 6 -14.84 10.43 -0.69
CA ARG A 6 -15.63 10.01 -1.86
C ARG A 6 -16.83 10.95 -2.10
N THR A 7 -17.50 11.37 -1.03
CA THR A 7 -18.63 12.31 -1.09
C THR A 7 -18.24 13.71 -1.53
N ALA A 8 -16.96 14.08 -1.41
CA ALA A 8 -16.44 15.38 -1.84
C ALA A 8 -15.93 15.38 -3.28
N LEU A 9 -15.76 14.22 -3.94
CA LEU A 9 -15.20 14.11 -5.29
C LEU A 9 -15.99 14.91 -6.33
N SER A 10 -17.32 14.89 -6.25
CA SER A 10 -18.22 15.63 -7.17
C SER A 10 -18.14 17.15 -7.04
N ARG A 11 -17.44 17.67 -6.03
CA ARG A 11 -17.24 19.10 -5.78
C ARG A 11 -15.85 19.58 -6.19
N LEU A 12 -15.00 18.68 -6.70
CA LEU A 12 -13.66 19.04 -7.15
C LEU A 12 -13.73 19.73 -8.53
N PRO A 13 -12.71 20.54 -8.88
CA PRO A 13 -12.60 21.07 -10.23
C PRO A 13 -12.58 19.96 -11.28
N GLU A 14 -13.04 20.29 -12.49
CA GLU A 14 -13.04 19.38 -13.62
C GLU A 14 -11.64 18.80 -13.87
N GLY A 15 -11.56 17.49 -14.12
CA GLY A 15 -10.31 16.78 -14.37
C GLY A 15 -9.45 16.46 -13.13
N VAL A 16 -9.83 16.89 -11.92
CA VAL A 16 -9.07 16.62 -10.69
C VAL A 16 -9.47 15.29 -10.04
N ALA A 17 -10.75 14.91 -10.11
CA ALA A 17 -11.25 13.66 -9.53
C ALA A 17 -10.80 12.43 -10.36
N PRO A 18 -10.76 11.22 -9.77
CA PRO A 18 -10.56 9.99 -10.54
C PRO A 18 -11.64 9.85 -11.63
N ALA A 19 -11.26 9.35 -12.81
CA ALA A 19 -12.17 9.14 -13.94
C ALA A 19 -13.01 7.84 -13.82
N TYR A 20 -13.08 7.27 -12.63
CA TYR A 20 -13.83 6.07 -12.28
C TYR A 20 -14.35 6.23 -10.84
N GLU A 21 -15.33 5.42 -10.45
CA GLU A 21 -15.85 5.41 -9.08
C GLU A 21 -15.03 4.42 -8.23
N PRO A 22 -14.15 4.87 -7.30
CA PRO A 22 -13.27 3.95 -6.58
C PRO A 22 -14.02 2.90 -5.76
N SER A 23 -15.22 3.22 -5.28
CA SER A 23 -16.04 2.26 -4.53
C SER A 23 -16.62 1.12 -5.36
N ALA A 24 -16.56 1.21 -6.70
CA ALA A 24 -17.01 0.16 -7.62
C ALA A 24 -15.95 -0.94 -7.87
N HIS A 25 -14.76 -0.83 -7.25
CA HIS A 25 -13.65 -1.75 -7.47
C HIS A 25 -13.13 -2.33 -6.15
N GLY A 26 -12.90 -3.64 -6.13
CA GLY A 26 -12.27 -4.36 -5.03
C GLY A 26 -10.75 -4.21 -4.97
N ALA A 27 -10.16 -4.67 -3.87
CA ALA A 27 -8.71 -4.76 -3.73
C ALA A 27 -8.18 -6.09 -4.32
N GLY A 28 -7.12 -6.00 -5.11
CA GLY A 28 -6.43 -7.17 -5.69
C GLY A 28 -4.93 -7.17 -5.43
N ILE A 29 -4.45 -6.12 -4.77
CA ILE A 29 -3.03 -5.88 -4.52
C ILE A 29 -2.84 -5.56 -3.03
N VAL A 30 -1.87 -6.21 -2.39
CA VAL A 30 -1.30 -5.74 -1.12
C VAL A 30 0.05 -5.08 -1.40
N HIS A 31 0.28 -3.90 -0.83
CA HIS A 31 1.55 -3.20 -0.95
C HIS A 31 2.24 -3.03 0.41
N LEU A 32 3.36 -3.71 0.61
CA LEU A 32 4.18 -3.62 1.83
C LEU A 32 5.12 -2.42 1.74
N GLY A 33 4.94 -1.46 2.65
CA GLY A 33 5.71 -0.21 2.67
C GLY A 33 5.07 0.90 1.83
N ALA A 34 3.82 1.27 2.10
CA ALA A 34 3.06 2.26 1.31
C ALA A 34 3.55 3.74 1.42
N GLY A 35 4.86 3.98 1.24
CA GLY A 35 5.52 5.28 1.34
C GLY A 35 5.19 6.26 0.21
N ALA A 36 5.89 7.40 0.20
CA ALA A 36 5.67 8.45 -0.79
C ALA A 36 5.95 7.98 -2.23
N PHE A 37 7.03 7.21 -2.44
CA PHE A 37 7.35 6.66 -3.76
C PHE A 37 6.25 5.73 -4.28
N HIS A 38 5.73 4.85 -3.43
CA HIS A 38 4.62 3.98 -3.81
C HIS A 38 3.41 4.78 -4.28
N ARG A 39 3.00 5.79 -3.49
CA ARG A 39 1.85 6.64 -3.80
C ARG A 39 2.03 7.43 -5.09
N ALA A 40 3.24 7.93 -5.34
CA ALA A 40 3.55 8.69 -6.54
C ALA A 40 3.77 7.82 -7.79
N HIS A 41 4.03 6.52 -7.63
CA HIS A 41 4.39 5.63 -8.73
C HIS A 41 3.38 4.48 -8.93
N GLN A 42 3.47 3.39 -8.14
CA GLN A 42 2.61 2.22 -8.40
C GLN A 42 1.13 2.54 -8.18
N ALA A 43 0.78 3.26 -7.11
CA ALA A 43 -0.61 3.66 -6.88
C ALA A 43 -1.14 4.58 -8.00
N ALA A 44 -0.31 5.53 -8.47
CA ALA A 44 -0.70 6.43 -9.55
C ALA A 44 -0.92 5.70 -10.90
N ILE A 45 -0.10 4.69 -11.20
CA ILE A 45 -0.22 3.84 -12.39
C ILE A 45 -1.44 2.93 -12.28
N THR A 46 -1.64 2.27 -11.14
CA THR A 46 -2.85 1.45 -10.90
C THR A 46 -4.12 2.27 -11.03
N ASP A 47 -4.11 3.52 -10.56
CA ASP A 47 -5.24 4.43 -10.71
C ASP A 47 -5.57 4.74 -12.17
N ALA A 48 -4.55 5.00 -12.99
CA ALA A 48 -4.72 5.19 -14.42
C ALA A 48 -5.23 3.91 -15.12
N ALA A 49 -4.76 2.74 -14.69
CA ALA A 49 -5.24 1.46 -15.21
C ALA A 49 -6.71 1.18 -14.84
N LEU A 50 -7.12 1.48 -13.61
CA LEU A 50 -8.51 1.39 -13.17
C LEU A 50 -9.41 2.34 -13.97
N ALA A 51 -8.97 3.57 -14.23
CA ALA A 51 -9.69 4.50 -15.09
C ALA A 51 -9.85 3.98 -16.53
N ALA A 52 -8.83 3.32 -17.06
CA ALA A 52 -8.81 2.84 -18.45
C ALA A 52 -9.56 1.51 -18.65
N SER A 53 -9.59 0.62 -17.65
CA SER A 53 -10.05 -0.76 -17.83
C SER A 53 -10.81 -1.35 -16.64
N GLY A 54 -10.89 -0.64 -15.52
CA GLY A 54 -11.56 -1.11 -14.31
C GLY A 54 -10.93 -2.37 -13.70
N GLY A 55 -11.78 -3.21 -13.11
CA GLY A 55 -11.39 -4.44 -12.41
C GLY A 55 -11.04 -4.24 -10.94
N ASP A 56 -10.90 -5.33 -10.20
CA ASP A 56 -10.69 -5.31 -8.75
C ASP A 56 -9.21 -5.21 -8.38
N TRP A 57 -8.57 -4.12 -8.77
CA TRP A 57 -7.12 -3.92 -8.62
C TRP A 57 -6.74 -2.81 -7.63
N ARG A 58 -7.66 -2.38 -6.77
CA ARG A 58 -7.30 -1.44 -5.70
C ARG A 58 -6.28 -2.05 -4.74
N ILE A 59 -5.63 -1.18 -3.99
CA ILE A 59 -4.44 -1.50 -3.22
C ILE A 59 -4.76 -1.40 -1.73
N THR A 60 -4.58 -2.49 -1.01
CA THR A 60 -4.43 -2.45 0.45
C THR A 60 -2.98 -2.09 0.77
N GLY A 61 -2.76 -0.85 1.21
CA GLY A 61 -1.43 -0.39 1.63
C GLY A 61 -1.10 -0.91 3.03
N VAL A 62 0.17 -1.25 3.29
CA VAL A 62 0.64 -1.65 4.60
C VAL A 62 1.78 -0.74 5.03
N SER A 63 1.63 -0.14 6.21
CA SER A 63 2.70 0.55 6.91
C SER A 63 3.16 -0.33 8.07
N LEU A 64 4.37 -0.88 7.95
CA LEU A 64 4.91 -1.82 8.94
C LEU A 64 5.19 -1.16 10.30
N ARG A 65 5.55 0.14 10.29
CA ARG A 65 6.08 0.83 11.48
C ARG A 65 5.20 1.99 11.99
N SER A 66 4.57 2.77 11.11
CA SER A 66 3.92 4.03 11.46
C SER A 66 2.41 3.99 11.24
N THR A 67 1.63 4.61 12.14
CA THR A 67 0.18 4.79 11.97
C THR A 67 -0.18 6.00 11.13
N ALA A 68 0.76 6.95 10.98
CA ALA A 68 0.48 8.27 10.42
C ALA A 68 -0.20 8.22 9.04
N LEU A 69 0.18 7.26 8.19
CA LEU A 69 -0.45 7.11 6.88
C LEU A 69 -1.89 6.59 6.96
N ALA A 70 -2.14 5.60 7.81
CA ALA A 70 -3.48 5.06 8.03
C ALA A 70 -4.41 6.13 8.62
N GLU A 71 -3.91 6.90 9.58
CA GLU A 71 -4.63 8.04 10.18
C GLU A 71 -4.87 9.18 9.18
N ALA A 72 -3.94 9.41 8.25
CA ALA A 72 -4.07 10.44 7.23
C ALA A 72 -5.06 10.06 6.12
N LEU A 73 -5.00 8.82 5.62
CA LEU A 73 -5.80 8.38 4.47
C LEU A 73 -7.13 7.72 4.85
N GLY A 74 -7.24 7.11 6.03
CA GLY A 74 -8.46 6.44 6.48
C GLY A 74 -9.69 7.36 6.46
N PRO A 75 -9.63 8.56 7.06
CA PRO A 75 -10.72 9.53 6.99
C PRO A 75 -10.95 10.15 5.60
N GLN A 76 -10.13 9.81 4.60
CA GLN A 76 -10.28 10.24 3.21
C GLN A 76 -10.66 9.09 2.29
N ASP A 77 -11.12 7.97 2.84
CA ASP A 77 -11.52 6.78 2.07
C ASP A 77 -10.39 6.20 1.19
N GLY A 78 -9.14 6.37 1.61
CA GLY A 78 -7.94 5.98 0.85
C GLY A 78 -7.46 7.02 -0.16
N LEU A 79 -8.22 8.10 -0.37
CA LEU A 79 -7.92 9.14 -1.36
C LEU A 79 -6.74 10.02 -0.93
N PHE A 80 -5.92 10.42 -1.89
CA PHE A 80 -4.89 11.45 -1.71
C PHE A 80 -4.68 12.24 -3.01
N THR A 81 -4.07 13.42 -2.89
CA THR A 81 -3.71 14.23 -4.06
C THR A 81 -2.27 13.96 -4.47
N LEU A 82 -2.06 13.58 -5.73
CA LEU A 82 -0.76 13.61 -6.40
C LEU A 82 -0.58 15.00 -7.02
N ILE A 83 0.56 15.63 -6.73
CA ILE A 83 0.97 16.89 -7.37
C ILE A 83 2.24 16.62 -8.17
N GLU A 84 2.13 16.77 -9.48
CA GLU A 84 3.26 16.74 -10.40
C GLU A 84 3.73 18.17 -10.61
N ARG A 85 5.03 18.41 -10.41
CA ARG A 85 5.65 19.73 -10.58
C ARG A 85 6.65 19.70 -11.73
N GLY A 86 6.55 20.66 -12.63
CA GLY A 86 7.35 20.71 -13.86
C GLY A 86 7.23 22.07 -14.54
N GLY A 87 7.11 22.08 -15.87
CA GLY A 87 6.82 23.31 -16.62
C GLY A 87 5.48 23.93 -16.25
N ASP A 88 4.48 23.07 -16.01
CA ASP A 88 3.19 23.41 -15.40
C ASP A 88 2.91 22.42 -14.26
N ASP A 89 2.33 22.91 -13.17
CA ASP A 89 1.90 22.06 -12.05
C ASP A 89 0.56 21.38 -12.37
N ARG A 90 0.44 20.10 -12.02
CA ARG A 90 -0.80 19.33 -12.18
C ARG A 90 -1.16 18.65 -10.87
N ALA A 91 -2.44 18.71 -10.51
CA ALA A 91 -2.97 18.05 -9.34
C ALA A 91 -4.05 17.05 -9.75
N ARG A 92 -3.97 15.83 -9.21
CA ARG A 92 -4.93 14.76 -9.45
C ARG A 92 -5.21 14.01 -8.16
N VAL A 93 -6.47 13.70 -7.90
CA VAL A 93 -6.84 12.80 -6.82
C VAL A 93 -6.65 11.36 -7.28
N ILE A 94 -5.98 10.58 -6.44
CA ILE A 94 -5.74 9.14 -6.62
C ILE A 94 -6.69 8.37 -5.72
N GLY A 95 -7.42 7.40 -6.28
CA GLY A 95 -8.38 6.52 -5.61
C GLY A 95 -8.01 5.03 -5.61
N SER A 96 -6.84 4.68 -6.15
CA SER A 96 -6.40 3.28 -6.22
C SER A 96 -6.05 2.65 -4.89
N ILE A 97 -5.80 3.43 -3.83
CA ILE A 97 -5.66 2.88 -2.46
C ILE A 97 -7.05 2.67 -1.87
N ASP A 98 -7.34 1.45 -1.44
CA ASP A 98 -8.59 1.12 -0.75
C ASP A 98 -8.53 1.50 0.72
N ARG A 99 -7.54 0.97 1.42
CA ARG A 99 -7.28 1.23 2.83
C ARG A 99 -5.79 1.10 3.14
N VAL A 100 -5.38 1.58 4.31
CA VAL A 100 -4.02 1.40 4.81
C VAL A 100 -4.05 0.72 6.17
N ILE A 101 -3.35 -0.40 6.28
CA ILE A 101 -3.15 -1.15 7.52
C ILE A 101 -1.87 -0.66 8.18
N ALA A 102 -1.96 -0.27 9.46
CA ALA A 102 -0.79 0.02 10.28
C ALA A 102 -0.47 -1.22 11.13
N ALA A 103 0.56 -1.98 10.73
CA ALA A 103 0.88 -3.25 11.39
C ALA A 103 1.38 -3.02 12.84
N ARG A 104 2.31 -2.08 13.04
CA ARG A 104 2.95 -1.79 14.35
C ARG A 104 3.46 -3.03 15.08
N GLY A 105 3.94 -4.03 14.35
CA GLY A 105 4.39 -5.32 14.89
C GLY A 105 3.28 -6.35 15.13
N ALA A 106 2.01 -6.03 14.87
CA ALA A 106 0.94 -7.01 14.78
C ALA A 106 0.86 -7.56 13.35
N SER A 107 1.08 -8.87 13.21
CA SER A 107 1.06 -9.58 11.92
C SER A 107 -0.35 -9.85 11.42
N GLU A 108 -1.29 -10.12 12.34
CA GLU A 108 -2.62 -10.64 12.03
C GLU A 108 -3.40 -9.80 11.00
N PRO A 109 -3.54 -8.47 11.11
CA PRO A 109 -4.26 -7.69 10.10
C PRO A 109 -3.57 -7.71 8.73
N VAL A 110 -2.24 -7.86 8.70
CA VAL A 110 -1.47 -7.95 7.46
C VAL A 110 -1.63 -9.32 6.83
N LEU A 111 -1.59 -10.39 7.62
CA LEU A 111 -1.82 -11.77 7.17
C LEU A 111 -3.24 -11.97 6.66
N GLU A 112 -4.24 -11.42 7.35
CA GLU A 112 -5.64 -11.41 6.88
C GLU A 112 -5.74 -10.77 5.49
N ALA A 113 -5.07 -9.63 5.27
CA ALA A 113 -5.04 -9.00 3.96
C ALA A 113 -4.25 -9.80 2.93
N LEU A 114 -3.11 -10.39 3.28
CA LEU A 114 -2.27 -11.16 2.36
C LEU A 114 -2.93 -12.47 1.91
N THR A 115 -3.74 -13.08 2.77
CA THR A 115 -4.39 -14.39 2.53
C THR A 115 -5.81 -14.28 1.96
N ALA A 116 -6.33 -13.06 1.80
CA ALA A 116 -7.64 -12.85 1.21
C ALA A 116 -7.65 -13.35 -0.27
N PRO A 117 -8.64 -14.17 -0.67
CA PRO A 117 -8.62 -14.87 -1.96
C PRO A 117 -8.65 -13.95 -3.20
N GLU A 118 -9.12 -12.72 -3.05
CA GLU A 118 -9.12 -11.69 -4.09
C GLU A 118 -7.73 -11.07 -4.35
N ILE A 119 -6.81 -11.19 -3.39
CA ILE A 119 -5.46 -10.67 -3.50
C ILE A 119 -4.62 -11.59 -4.37
N ARG A 120 -4.16 -11.03 -5.47
CA ARG A 120 -3.43 -11.76 -6.52
C ARG A 120 -1.98 -11.31 -6.66
N ILE A 121 -1.66 -10.14 -6.10
CA ILE A 121 -0.34 -9.52 -6.22
C ILE A 121 0.08 -8.94 -4.86
N VAL A 122 1.32 -9.23 -4.46
CA VAL A 122 1.99 -8.53 -3.36
C VAL A 122 3.15 -7.71 -3.93
N THR A 123 3.19 -6.41 -3.64
CA THR A 123 4.24 -5.49 -4.08
C THR A 123 4.95 -4.85 -2.89
N LEU A 124 6.20 -4.42 -3.06
CA LEU A 124 7.04 -3.98 -1.96
C LEU A 124 7.80 -2.68 -2.29
N THR A 125 7.79 -1.72 -1.36
CA THR A 125 8.78 -0.62 -1.30
C THR A 125 9.29 -0.43 0.13
N VAL A 126 9.88 -1.50 0.68
CA VAL A 126 10.31 -1.59 2.09
C VAL A 126 11.72 -1.07 2.38
N THR A 127 12.40 -0.51 1.39
CA THR A 127 13.87 -0.20 1.36
C THR A 127 14.76 -1.44 1.41
N GLU A 128 16.02 -1.28 1.03
CA GLU A 128 17.02 -2.34 0.88
C GLU A 128 17.25 -3.12 2.18
N LYS A 129 17.21 -2.43 3.32
CA LYS A 129 17.47 -3.04 4.63
C LYS A 129 16.43 -4.11 5.00
N ALA A 130 15.17 -3.91 4.62
CA ALA A 130 14.08 -4.77 5.07
C ALA A 130 14.11 -6.17 4.44
N TYR A 131 14.84 -6.35 3.34
CA TYR A 131 15.00 -7.66 2.71
C TYR A 131 15.87 -8.61 3.53
N GLY A 132 16.63 -8.10 4.52
CA GLY A 132 17.44 -8.95 5.41
C GLY A 132 18.42 -9.85 4.67
N ILE A 133 18.90 -9.43 3.50
CA ILE A 133 19.79 -10.22 2.64
C ILE A 133 21.19 -10.28 3.24
N ASP A 134 21.78 -11.48 3.29
CA ASP A 134 23.20 -11.65 3.57
C ASP A 134 24.02 -11.05 2.42
N ARG A 135 24.99 -10.20 2.72
CA ARG A 135 25.80 -9.54 1.69
C ARG A 135 26.86 -10.48 1.11
N ASP A 136 27.16 -11.57 1.82
CA ASP A 136 28.18 -12.54 1.47
C ASP A 136 27.58 -13.82 0.85
N GLY A 137 26.24 -13.93 0.77
CA GLY A 137 25.53 -15.11 0.29
C GLY A 137 24.17 -14.80 -0.36
N PRO A 138 23.50 -15.80 -0.96
CA PRO A 138 22.20 -15.61 -1.60
C PRO A 138 21.01 -15.63 -0.61
N ASP A 139 21.27 -15.95 0.67
CA ASP A 139 20.25 -16.25 1.67
C ASP A 139 19.86 -15.03 2.52
N ALA A 140 18.80 -15.18 3.32
CA ALA A 140 18.48 -14.23 4.36
C ALA A 140 19.50 -14.33 5.50
N ASP A 141 20.03 -13.18 5.96
CA ASP A 141 20.94 -13.11 7.11
C ASP A 141 20.18 -13.44 8.41
N PRO A 142 20.45 -14.59 9.06
CA PRO A 142 19.76 -14.98 10.29
C PRO A 142 20.07 -14.04 11.47
N ARG A 143 21.09 -13.18 11.34
CA ARG A 143 21.42 -12.16 12.34
C ARG A 143 20.64 -10.86 12.13
N HIS A 144 19.94 -10.70 11.01
CA HIS A 144 19.08 -9.55 10.80
C HIS A 144 17.94 -9.58 11.85
N PRO A 145 17.68 -8.50 12.61
CA PRO A 145 16.77 -8.56 13.76
C PRO A 145 15.35 -9.02 13.43
N ASP A 146 14.84 -8.70 12.25
CA ASP A 146 13.51 -9.15 11.84
C ASP A 146 13.53 -10.60 11.36
N VAL A 147 14.61 -11.06 10.72
CA VAL A 147 14.74 -12.46 10.29
C VAL A 147 14.88 -13.37 11.51
N ALA A 148 15.73 -13.00 12.46
CA ALA A 148 15.90 -13.75 13.72
C ALA A 148 14.57 -13.89 14.47
N ALA A 149 13.82 -12.80 14.61
CA ALA A 149 12.54 -12.80 15.32
C ALA A 149 11.48 -13.64 14.59
N ASP A 150 11.41 -13.56 13.26
CA ASP A 150 10.47 -14.35 12.46
C ASP A 150 10.81 -15.85 12.53
N LEU A 151 12.10 -16.23 12.60
CA LEU A 151 12.52 -17.61 12.78
C LEU A 151 12.16 -18.16 14.17
N GLU A 152 12.22 -17.32 15.22
CA GLU A 152 11.82 -17.71 16.58
C GLU A 152 10.29 -17.84 16.71
N THR A 153 9.51 -16.97 16.06
CA THR A 153 8.05 -16.94 16.16
C THR A 153 7.38 -16.91 14.77
N PRO A 154 7.43 -18.00 13.99
CA PRO A 154 7.02 -18.01 12.59
C PRO A 154 5.53 -17.72 12.36
N ARG A 155 4.68 -17.99 13.36
CA ARG A 155 3.23 -17.73 13.31
C ARG A 155 2.83 -16.28 13.64
N ALA A 156 3.79 -15.46 14.06
CA ALA A 156 3.57 -14.03 14.33
C ALA A 156 4.72 -13.19 13.75
N PRO A 157 4.96 -13.25 12.43
CA PRO A 157 6.12 -12.62 11.82
C PRO A 157 5.95 -11.09 11.77
N ARG A 158 7.06 -10.36 11.95
CA ARG A 158 7.12 -8.91 11.83
C ARG A 158 7.92 -8.44 10.63
N GLY A 159 8.82 -9.28 10.13
CA GLY A 159 9.63 -9.02 8.94
C GLY A 159 8.85 -9.26 7.66
N VAL A 160 9.31 -8.63 6.57
CA VAL A 160 8.67 -8.76 5.26
C VAL A 160 8.75 -10.19 4.73
N LEU A 161 9.86 -10.88 4.99
CA LEU A 161 10.05 -12.27 4.57
C LEU A 161 9.11 -13.21 5.34
N GLY A 162 9.05 -13.11 6.67
CA GLY A 162 8.16 -13.93 7.47
C GLY A 162 6.69 -13.70 7.13
N LEU A 163 6.27 -12.44 6.92
CA LEU A 163 4.91 -12.10 6.50
C LEU A 163 4.54 -12.75 5.16
N LEU A 164 5.45 -12.73 4.18
CA LEU A 164 5.22 -13.36 2.88
C LEU A 164 5.16 -14.88 2.97
N VAL A 165 6.08 -15.49 3.74
CA VAL A 165 6.15 -16.95 3.87
C VAL A 165 4.96 -17.51 4.64
N GLU A 166 4.54 -16.86 5.74
CA GLU A 166 3.38 -17.31 6.52
C GLU A 166 2.06 -17.16 5.77
N ALA A 167 1.99 -16.27 4.78
CA ALA A 167 0.79 -16.07 3.97
C ALA A 167 0.62 -17.08 2.81
N LEU A 168 1.62 -17.94 2.55
CA LEU A 168 1.61 -18.97 1.49
C LEU A 168 1.12 -20.32 2.01
#